data_AF-A0A8T5I4I4-F1
#
_entry.id   AF-A0A8T5I4I4-F1
#
_cell.length_a   1.000
_cell.length_b   1.000
_cell.length_c   1.000
_cell.angle_alpha   90.00
_cell.angle_beta   90.00
_cell.angle_gamma   90.00
#
_symmetry.space_group_name_H-M   'P 1'
#
loop_
_entity.id
_entity.type
_entity.pdbx_description
1 polymer ?
#
loop_
_entity_poly.entity_id
_entity_poly.type
_entity_poly.pdbx_seq_one_letter_code
_entity_poly.pdbx_strand_id
1 'polypeptide(L)'
;MILNLLFMFGVAVLIRILNTFSKLSEIRGNRKLAVIFLGIDSFLFLSVFKKVMTDTSSILVIFMLSVGFMVGYLLGGKLEEYVALGNIAATIKVAKSDSKVLFKRLNDAGFIFTRSKRVYTHTGIPVKVYHGILFRKELAKLKKCLKGLDHITYTEAVSGVFGKKLVRAK
;
A
#
# COMPACT_ATOMS: atom_id res chain seq x y z
N MET A 1 -28.32 -9.69 25.97
CA MET A 1 -28.62 -8.87 24.78
C MET A 1 -27.41 -8.08 24.30
N ILE A 2 -26.81 -7.21 25.14
CA ILE A 2 -25.64 -6.38 24.78
C ILE A 2 -24.41 -7.18 24.33
N LEU A 3 -24.08 -8.27 25.02
CA LEU A 3 -22.95 -9.12 24.64
C LEU A 3 -23.09 -9.73 23.24
N ASN A 4 -24.31 -10.12 22.84
CA ASN A 4 -24.59 -10.66 21.51
C ASN A 4 -24.44 -9.57 20.43
N LEU A 5 -24.85 -8.33 20.73
CA LEU A 5 -24.67 -7.18 19.84
C LEU A 5 -23.17 -6.86 19.64
N LEU A 6 -22.40 -6.85 20.72
CA LEU A 6 -20.96 -6.61 20.66
C LEU A 6 -20.22 -7.71 19.87
N PHE A 7 -20.64 -8.96 20.06
CA PHE A 7 -20.11 -10.10 19.32
C PHE A 7 -20.40 -9.98 17.81
N MET A 8 -21.65 -9.66 17.44
CA MET A 8 -22.04 -9.46 16.04
C MET A 8 -21.27 -8.32 15.39
N PHE A 9 -21.09 -7.20 16.11
CA PHE A 9 -20.27 -6.08 15.67
C PHE A 9 -18.81 -6.51 15.43
N GLY A 10 -18.19 -7.20 16.39
CA GLY A 10 -16.80 -7.64 16.28
C GLY A 10 -16.57 -8.61 15.13
N VAL A 11 -17.49 -9.56 14.93
CA VAL A 11 -17.43 -10.49 13.79
C VAL A 11 -17.58 -9.75 12.47
N ALA A 12 -18.47 -8.78 12.35
CA ALA A 12 -18.63 -7.97 11.13
C ALA A 12 -17.37 -7.18 10.76
N VAL A 13 -16.72 -6.59 11.78
CA VAL A 13 -15.43 -5.91 11.61
C VAL A 13 -14.39 -6.88 11.06
N LEU A 14 -14.31 -8.07 11.66
CA LEU A 14 -13.33 -9.09 11.28
C LEU A 14 -13.55 -9.64 9.87
N ILE A 15 -14.81 -9.88 9.47
CA ILE A 15 -15.21 -10.26 8.10
C ILE A 15 -14.63 -9.23 7.11
N ARG A 16 -14.85 -7.94 7.32
CA ARG A 16 -14.28 -6.92 6.40
C ARG A 16 -12.76 -6.91 6.34
N ILE A 17 -12.10 -7.06 7.48
CA ILE A 17 -10.62 -7.08 7.53
C ILE A 17 -10.09 -8.28 6.74
N LEU A 18 -10.68 -9.47 6.89
CA LEU A 18 -10.31 -10.66 6.13
C LEU A 18 -10.54 -10.48 4.62
N ASN A 19 -11.67 -9.87 4.25
CA ASN A 19 -11.96 -9.53 2.85
C ASN A 19 -10.87 -8.63 2.24
N THR A 20 -10.41 -7.62 3.00
CA THR A 20 -9.29 -6.77 2.57
C THR A 20 -7.99 -7.56 2.42
N PHE A 21 -7.66 -8.46 3.35
CA PHE A 21 -6.46 -9.31 3.23
C PHE A 21 -6.53 -10.28 2.04
N SER A 22 -7.72 -10.81 1.73
CA SER A 22 -7.93 -11.65 0.55
C SER A 22 -7.62 -10.87 -0.73
N LYS A 23 -8.23 -9.69 -0.90
CA LYS A 23 -7.97 -8.79 -2.03
C LYS A 23 -6.51 -8.39 -2.14
N LEU A 24 -5.89 -8.06 -1.02
CA LEU A 24 -4.47 -7.67 -1.01
C LEU A 24 -3.55 -8.85 -1.39
N SER A 25 -3.89 -10.06 -0.96
CA SER A 25 -3.18 -11.27 -1.36
C SER A 25 -3.33 -11.56 -2.86
N GLU A 26 -4.51 -11.29 -3.41
CA GLU A 26 -4.80 -11.40 -4.84
C GLU A 26 -3.99 -10.39 -5.67
N ILE A 27 -4.00 -9.12 -5.27
CA ILE A 27 -3.20 -8.04 -5.90
C ILE A 27 -1.71 -8.37 -5.87
N ARG A 28 -1.22 -9.00 -4.78
CA ARG A 28 0.16 -9.45 -4.63
C ARG A 28 0.49 -10.73 -5.42
N GLY A 29 -0.50 -11.32 -6.10
CA GLY A 29 -0.35 -12.55 -6.88
C GLY A 29 -0.29 -13.84 -6.05
N ASN A 30 -0.53 -13.77 -4.74
CA ASN A 30 -0.58 -14.95 -3.87
C ASN A 30 -1.99 -15.52 -3.81
N ARG A 31 -2.38 -16.22 -4.88
CA ARG A 31 -3.71 -16.82 -5.03
C ARG A 31 -4.09 -17.80 -3.93
N LYS A 32 -3.11 -18.55 -3.37
CA LYS A 32 -3.38 -19.51 -2.30
C LYS A 32 -3.89 -18.82 -1.04
N LEU A 33 -3.20 -17.76 -0.60
CA LEU A 33 -3.64 -16.98 0.57
C LEU A 33 -4.96 -16.26 0.30
N ALA A 34 -5.15 -15.71 -0.91
CA ALA A 34 -6.40 -15.05 -1.27
C ALA A 34 -7.61 -15.98 -1.11
N VAL A 35 -7.51 -17.23 -1.62
CA VAL A 35 -8.57 -18.23 -1.51
C VAL A 35 -8.82 -18.65 -0.06
N ILE A 36 -7.76 -18.83 0.74
CA ILE A 36 -7.90 -19.19 2.16
C ILE A 36 -8.66 -18.09 2.91
N PHE A 37 -8.24 -16.82 2.76
CA PHE A 37 -8.93 -15.70 3.40
C PHE A 37 -10.37 -15.55 2.93
N LEU A 38 -10.63 -15.74 1.62
CA LEU A 38 -12.00 -15.69 1.07
C LEU A 38 -12.89 -16.80 1.63
N GLY A 39 -12.34 -18.01 1.81
CA GLY A 39 -13.06 -19.13 2.41
C GLY A 39 -13.44 -18.87 3.86
N ILE A 40 -12.50 -18.36 4.66
CA ILE A 40 -12.75 -18.01 6.07
C ILE A 40 -13.79 -16.88 6.16
N ASP A 41 -13.65 -15.84 5.33
CA ASP A 41 -14.59 -14.71 5.23
C ASP A 41 -16.02 -15.20 4.91
N SER A 42 -16.14 -16.05 3.89
CA SER A 42 -17.42 -16.62 3.46
C SER A 42 -18.07 -17.50 4.54
N PHE A 43 -17.27 -18.32 5.24
CA PHE A 43 -17.76 -19.16 6.33
C PHE A 43 -18.30 -18.33 7.51
N LEU A 44 -17.58 -17.29 7.90
CA LEU A 44 -18.03 -16.38 8.97
C LEU A 44 -19.29 -15.63 8.55
N PHE A 45 -19.34 -15.12 7.32
CA PHE A 45 -20.52 -14.43 6.81
C PHE A 45 -21.75 -15.35 6.79
N LEU A 46 -21.64 -16.58 6.29
CA LEU A 46 -22.74 -17.55 6.29
C LEU A 46 -23.17 -17.95 7.70
N SER A 47 -22.23 -18.05 8.64
CA SER A 47 -22.54 -18.35 10.05
C SER A 47 -23.34 -17.22 10.70
N VAL A 48 -22.95 -15.97 10.45
CA VAL A 48 -23.69 -14.79 10.91
C VAL A 48 -25.06 -14.73 10.23
N PHE A 49 -25.11 -14.93 8.91
CA PHE A 49 -26.35 -14.93 8.14
C PHE A 49 -27.35 -15.96 8.66
N LYS A 50 -26.91 -17.21 8.87
CA LYS A 50 -27.74 -18.27 9.46
C LYS A 50 -28.29 -17.84 10.82
N LYS A 51 -27.46 -17.24 11.68
CA LYS A 51 -27.88 -16.79 13.00
C LYS A 51 -28.90 -15.65 12.91
N VAL A 52 -28.70 -14.69 12.01
CA VAL A 52 -29.66 -13.60 11.77
C VAL A 52 -31.00 -14.14 11.26
N MET A 53 -31.01 -15.14 10.39
CA MET A 53 -32.24 -15.74 9.84
C MET A 53 -33.01 -16.62 10.83
N THR A 54 -32.31 -17.27 11.77
CA THR A 54 -32.91 -18.23 12.71
C THR A 54 -33.37 -17.56 14.02
N ASP A 55 -32.66 -16.52 14.45
CA ASP A 55 -32.98 -15.77 15.66
C ASP A 55 -34.01 -14.67 15.33
N THR A 56 -34.87 -14.28 16.27
CA THR A 56 -35.76 -13.11 16.11
C THR A 56 -34.91 -11.84 16.17
N SER A 57 -34.12 -11.63 15.13
CA SER A 57 -33.08 -10.63 15.10
C SER A 57 -33.71 -9.24 15.01
N SER A 58 -33.73 -8.56 16.16
CA SER A 58 -34.17 -7.17 16.24
C SER A 58 -33.41 -6.29 15.25
N ILE A 59 -34.06 -5.22 14.77
CA ILE A 59 -33.45 -4.21 13.87
C ILE A 59 -32.09 -3.70 14.38
N LEU A 60 -31.89 -3.72 15.71
CA LEU A 60 -30.65 -3.39 16.40
C LEU A 60 -29.47 -4.30 16.04
N VAL A 61 -29.70 -5.59 15.82
CA VAL A 61 -28.65 -6.54 15.41
C VAL A 61 -28.16 -6.21 14.01
N ILE A 62 -29.08 -5.92 13.09
CA ILE A 62 -28.76 -5.50 11.72
C ILE A 62 -28.00 -4.17 11.75
N PHE A 63 -28.44 -3.22 12.55
CA PHE A 63 -27.75 -1.95 12.72
C PHE A 63 -26.31 -2.12 13.22
N MET A 64 -26.10 -2.95 14.25
CA MET A 64 -24.76 -3.23 14.77
C MET A 64 -23.87 -3.96 13.76
N LEU A 65 -24.43 -4.87 12.96
CA LEU A 65 -23.73 -5.50 11.83
C LEU A 65 -23.29 -4.45 10.82
N SER A 66 -24.19 -3.55 10.39
CA SER A 66 -23.88 -2.49 9.43
C SER A 66 -22.77 -1.56 9.93
N VAL A 67 -22.85 -1.11 11.19
CA VAL A 67 -21.79 -0.27 11.80
C VAL A 67 -20.47 -1.04 11.88
N GLY A 68 -20.50 -2.32 12.24
CA GLY A 68 -19.31 -3.18 12.23
C GLY A 68 -18.69 -3.33 10.84
N PHE A 69 -19.51 -3.51 9.80
CA PHE A 69 -19.05 -3.51 8.42
C PHE A 69 -18.43 -2.17 8.00
N MET A 70 -18.97 -1.04 8.44
CA MET A 70 -18.39 0.29 8.16
C MET A 70 -17.04 0.49 8.86
N VAL A 71 -16.97 0.19 10.16
CA VAL A 71 -15.73 0.30 10.94
C VAL A 71 -14.66 -0.65 10.42
N GLY A 72 -15.04 -1.90 10.11
CA GLY A 72 -14.15 -2.88 9.52
C GLY A 72 -13.62 -2.46 8.14
N TYR A 73 -14.43 -1.76 7.33
CA TYR A 73 -13.96 -1.21 6.07
C TYR A 73 -12.89 -0.11 6.27
N LEU A 74 -13.12 0.82 7.21
CA LEU A 74 -12.14 1.87 7.52
C LEU A 74 -10.84 1.31 8.09
N LEU A 75 -10.93 0.35 9.02
CA LEU A 75 -9.76 -0.33 9.60
C LEU A 75 -9.03 -1.18 8.55
N GLY A 76 -9.78 -1.90 7.72
CA GLY A 76 -9.25 -2.65 6.59
C GLY A 76 -8.50 -1.73 5.62
N GLY A 77 -9.06 -0.59 5.26
CA GLY A 77 -8.38 0.41 4.42
C GLY A 77 -7.08 0.93 5.03
N LYS A 78 -7.05 1.20 6.34
CA LYS A 78 -5.79 1.55 7.03
C LYS A 78 -4.78 0.41 6.98
N LEU A 79 -5.20 -0.83 7.25
CA LEU A 79 -4.32 -2.00 7.15
C LEU A 79 -3.81 -2.18 5.72
N GLU A 80 -4.66 -1.96 4.72
CA GLU A 80 -4.27 -1.95 3.33
C GLU A 80 -3.22 -0.87 3.06
N GLU A 81 -3.38 0.36 3.54
CA GLU A 81 -2.32 1.36 3.43
C GLU A 81 -1.01 0.91 4.07
N TYR A 82 -1.07 0.33 5.28
CA TYR A 82 0.13 -0.17 5.97
C TYR A 82 0.83 -1.31 5.21
N VAL A 83 0.05 -2.20 4.58
CA VAL A 83 0.55 -3.43 3.96
C VAL A 83 0.80 -3.25 2.45
N ALA A 84 -0.04 -2.53 1.72
CA ALA A 84 0.08 -2.18 0.29
C ALA A 84 1.09 -1.06 0.02
N LEU A 85 1.92 -0.70 1.00
CA LEU A 85 2.99 0.29 0.95
C LEU A 85 4.15 -0.02 -0.01
N GLY A 86 3.88 -0.82 -1.04
CA GLY A 86 4.81 -1.38 -2.01
C GLY A 86 5.86 -0.41 -2.51
N ASN A 87 6.94 -0.99 -2.98
CA ASN A 87 8.09 -0.25 -3.43
C ASN A 87 7.78 0.43 -4.77
N ILE A 88 8.20 1.69 -4.88
CA ILE A 88 8.24 2.43 -6.14
C ILE A 88 9.69 2.65 -6.54
N ALA A 89 9.96 2.54 -7.84
CA ALA A 89 11.21 2.98 -8.43
C ALA A 89 11.05 4.45 -8.79
N ALA A 90 11.87 5.32 -8.23
CA ALA A 90 11.93 6.72 -8.61
C ALA A 90 13.20 6.99 -9.42
N THR A 91 13.01 7.60 -10.58
CA THR A 91 14.08 8.11 -11.43
C THR A 91 13.97 9.62 -11.47
N ILE A 92 14.96 10.30 -10.91
CA ILE A 92 15.02 11.77 -10.83
C ILE A 92 16.12 12.26 -11.76
N LYS A 93 15.77 13.10 -12.72
CA LYS A 93 16.71 13.81 -13.60
C LYS A 93 16.79 15.26 -13.15
N VAL A 94 18.02 15.76 -12.99
CA VAL A 94 18.30 17.08 -12.42
C VAL A 94 19.53 17.68 -13.10
N ALA A 95 19.57 19.01 -13.22
CA ALA A 95 20.73 19.73 -13.74
C ALA A 95 22.01 19.42 -12.95
N LYS A 96 23.17 19.48 -13.61
CA LYS A 96 24.46 19.19 -12.97
C LYS A 96 24.75 20.13 -11.78
N SER A 97 24.33 21.40 -11.85
CA SER A 97 24.46 22.40 -10.78
C SER A 97 23.79 21.92 -9.47
N ASP A 98 22.60 21.35 -9.61
CA ASP A 98 21.70 21.04 -8.50
C ASP A 98 21.95 19.64 -7.92
N SER A 99 22.70 18.81 -8.64
CA SER A 99 23.02 17.43 -8.27
C SER A 99 23.67 17.30 -6.90
N LYS A 100 24.60 18.19 -6.51
CA LYS A 100 25.25 18.14 -5.20
C LYS A 100 24.27 18.44 -4.06
N VAL A 101 23.41 19.45 -4.25
CA VAL A 101 22.39 19.85 -3.27
C VAL A 101 21.37 18.73 -3.09
N LEU A 102 20.89 18.15 -4.20
CA LEU A 102 19.96 17.03 -4.15
C LEU A 102 20.57 15.81 -3.46
N PHE A 103 21.83 15.46 -3.75
CA PHE A 103 22.49 14.32 -3.12
C PHE A 103 22.53 14.47 -1.60
N LYS A 104 22.90 15.65 -1.09
CA LYS A 104 22.92 15.93 0.34
C LYS A 104 21.52 15.82 0.95
N ARG A 105 20.50 16.44 0.33
CA ARG A 105 19.11 16.36 0.80
C ARG A 105 18.55 14.94 0.82
N LEU A 106 18.92 14.11 -0.16
CA LEU A 106 18.49 12.70 -0.22
C LEU A 106 19.17 11.88 0.88
N ASN A 107 20.49 12.05 1.08
CA ASN A 107 21.23 11.36 2.15
C ASN A 107 20.76 11.78 3.54
N ASP A 108 20.58 13.07 3.79
CA ASP A 108 20.08 13.61 5.07
C ASP A 108 18.66 13.12 5.36
N ALA A 109 17.86 12.89 4.31
CA ALA A 109 16.53 12.29 4.42
C ALA A 109 16.56 10.75 4.57
N GLY A 110 17.74 10.11 4.55
CA GLY A 110 17.91 8.67 4.69
C GLY A 110 17.58 7.87 3.42
N PHE A 111 17.50 8.51 2.26
CA PHE A 111 17.24 7.83 1.00
C PHE A 111 18.51 7.28 0.36
N ILE A 112 18.41 6.06 -0.18
CA ILE A 112 19.49 5.42 -0.93
C ILE A 112 19.20 5.54 -2.44
N PHE A 113 19.94 6.40 -3.12
CA PHE A 113 19.84 6.57 -4.57
C PHE A 113 21.20 6.33 -5.24
N THR A 114 21.18 5.61 -6.36
CA THR A 114 22.34 5.42 -7.23
C THR A 114 22.44 6.61 -8.19
N ARG A 115 23.60 7.24 -8.26
CA ARG A 115 23.87 8.41 -9.12
C ARG A 115 24.66 8.01 -10.36
N SER A 116 24.17 8.40 -11.55
CA SER A 116 24.89 8.20 -12.80
C SER A 116 26.12 9.12 -12.94
N LYS A 117 27.19 8.62 -13.58
CA LYS A 117 28.45 9.38 -13.76
C LYS A 117 28.33 10.48 -14.82
N ARG A 118 27.79 10.20 -16.00
CA ARG A 118 27.50 11.21 -17.04
C ARG A 118 26.30 10.76 -17.86
N VAL A 119 25.30 11.63 -18.01
CA VAL A 119 24.15 11.46 -18.91
C VAL A 119 23.95 12.80 -19.61
N TYR A 120 23.65 12.76 -20.90
CA TYR A 120 23.37 13.95 -21.70
C TYR A 120 21.92 13.89 -22.18
N THR A 121 21.26 15.05 -22.27
CA THR A 121 19.99 15.16 -22.98
C THR A 121 20.21 15.01 -24.48
N HIS A 122 19.12 14.83 -25.24
CA HIS A 122 19.17 14.88 -26.71
C HIS A 122 19.76 16.20 -27.25
N THR A 123 19.73 17.28 -26.45
CA THR A 123 20.31 18.59 -26.74
C THR A 123 21.77 18.74 -26.29
N GLY A 124 22.42 17.68 -25.78
CA GLY A 124 23.83 17.70 -25.33
C GLY A 124 24.06 18.32 -23.95
N ILE A 125 23.01 18.74 -23.24
CA ILE A 125 23.12 19.36 -21.91
C ILE A 125 23.42 18.27 -20.86
N PRO A 126 24.45 18.46 -20.01
CA PRO A 126 24.81 17.47 -19.00
C PRO A 126 23.79 17.41 -17.87
N VAL A 127 23.17 16.24 -17.68
CA VAL A 127 22.20 15.96 -16.61
C VAL A 127 22.70 14.85 -15.68
N LYS A 128 22.18 14.85 -14.46
CA LYS A 128 22.43 13.81 -13.48
C LYS A 128 21.16 13.04 -13.22
N VAL A 129 21.27 11.72 -13.22
CA VAL A 129 20.15 10.80 -12.99
C VAL A 129 20.38 10.09 -11.67
N TYR A 130 19.38 10.16 -10.80
CA TYR A 130 19.28 9.42 -9.56
C TYR A 130 18.22 8.35 -9.72
N HIS A 131 18.60 7.09 -9.48
CA HIS A 131 17.68 5.97 -9.51
C HIS A 131 17.67 5.31 -8.13
N GLY A 132 16.49 5.11 -7.56
CA GLY A 132 16.33 4.57 -6.22
C GLY A 132 14.99 3.89 -6.04
N ILE A 133 14.95 2.96 -5.09
CA ILE A 133 13.73 2.28 -4.67
C ILE A 133 13.33 2.86 -3.32
N LEU A 134 12.09 3.32 -3.19
CA LEU A 134 11.55 3.83 -1.93
C LEU A 134 10.14 3.29 -1.69
N PHE A 135 9.67 3.41 -0.44
CA PHE A 135 8.29 3.06 -0.12
C PHE A 135 7.34 4.16 -0.58
N ARG A 136 6.13 3.78 -1.02
CA ARG A 136 5.13 4.75 -1.51
C ARG A 136 4.79 5.86 -0.50
N LYS A 137 4.82 5.59 0.82
CA LYS A 137 4.61 6.64 1.87
C LYS A 137 5.68 7.72 1.85
N GLU A 138 6.90 7.36 1.45
CA GLU A 138 8.05 8.27 1.52
C GLU A 138 8.08 9.24 0.34
N LEU A 139 7.17 9.07 -0.62
CA LEU A 139 7.01 9.93 -1.78
C LEU A 139 6.70 11.38 -1.37
N ALA A 140 5.95 11.58 -0.28
CA ALA A 140 5.72 12.90 0.30
C ALA A 140 7.03 13.54 0.84
N LYS A 141 7.89 12.72 1.47
CA LYS A 141 9.21 13.15 1.96
C LYS A 141 10.14 13.46 0.78
N LEU A 142 10.10 12.65 -0.28
CA LEU A 142 10.85 12.87 -1.51
C LEU A 142 10.45 14.19 -2.21
N LYS A 143 9.14 14.49 -2.30
CA LYS A 143 8.65 15.76 -2.85
C LYS A 143 9.19 16.97 -2.08
N LYS A 144 9.34 16.88 -0.76
CA LYS A 144 9.96 17.95 0.04
C LYS A 144 11.45 18.14 -0.31
N CYS A 145 12.20 17.05 -0.52
CA CYS A 145 13.61 17.12 -0.91
C CYS A 145 13.81 17.78 -2.29
N LEU A 146 12.88 17.55 -3.21
CA LEU A 146 12.91 18.07 -4.59
C LEU A 146 12.41 19.51 -4.74
N LYS A 147 11.82 20.09 -3.68
CA LYS A 147 11.24 21.43 -3.75
C LYS A 147 12.31 22.50 -4.04
N GLY A 148 12.03 23.34 -5.03
CA GLY A 148 12.90 24.46 -5.44
C GLY A 148 14.09 24.07 -6.33
N LEU A 149 14.11 22.84 -6.85
CA LEU A 149 15.10 22.39 -7.85
C LEU A 149 14.41 22.21 -9.20
N ASP A 150 15.11 22.52 -10.30
CA ASP A 150 14.62 22.18 -11.63
C ASP A 150 14.89 20.69 -11.92
N HIS A 151 13.81 19.91 -12.03
CA HIS A 151 13.89 18.46 -12.06
C HIS A 151 12.73 17.80 -12.80
N ILE A 152 13.01 16.62 -13.37
CA ILE A 152 12.01 15.72 -13.95
C ILE A 152 12.04 14.42 -13.15
N THR A 153 10.91 14.05 -12.54
CA THR A 153 10.79 12.79 -11.78
C THR A 153 9.83 11.84 -12.46
N TYR A 154 10.27 10.61 -12.66
CA TYR A 154 9.45 9.47 -13.07
C TYR A 154 9.32 8.53 -11.88
N THR A 155 8.10 8.11 -11.56
CA THR A 155 7.83 7.10 -10.54
C THR A 155 7.10 5.93 -11.18
N GLU A 156 7.69 4.74 -11.06
CA GLU A 156 7.13 3.50 -11.59
C GLU A 156 6.89 2.53 -10.42
N ALA A 157 5.79 1.78 -10.46
CA ALA A 157 5.57 0.72 -9.49
C ALA A 157 6.58 -0.41 -9.75
N VAL A 158 7.35 -0.82 -8.74
CA VAL A 158 8.38 -1.87 -8.91
C VAL A 158 7.76 -3.20 -9.38
N SER A 159 6.49 -3.46 -9.01
CA SER A 159 5.73 -4.62 -9.47
C SER A 159 5.49 -4.66 -10.98
N GLY A 160 5.56 -3.51 -11.67
CA GLY A 160 5.40 -3.41 -13.12
C GLY A 160 6.71 -3.43 -13.92
N VAL A 161 7.85 -3.22 -13.25
CA VAL A 161 9.18 -3.08 -13.91
C VAL A 161 10.07 -4.30 -13.66
N PHE A 162 10.01 -4.89 -12.48
CA PHE A 162 10.81 -6.05 -12.12
C PHE A 162 9.94 -7.30 -12.00
N GLY A 163 9.94 -8.12 -13.04
CA GLY A 163 9.34 -9.45 -13.02
C GLY A 163 9.82 -10.26 -11.81
N LYS A 164 8.88 -10.66 -10.96
CA LYS A 164 8.92 -11.79 -10.00
C LYS A 164 10.30 -12.27 -9.52
N LYS A 165 11.06 -11.41 -8.84
CA LYS A 165 11.99 -11.68 -7.72
C LYS A 165 13.08 -10.62 -7.72
N LEU A 166 13.14 -9.82 -6.66
CA LEU A 166 14.34 -9.08 -6.31
C LEU A 166 15.39 -10.11 -5.87
N VAL A 167 16.23 -10.56 -6.80
CA VAL A 167 17.41 -11.34 -6.46
C VAL A 167 18.40 -10.37 -5.85
N ARG A 168 18.54 -10.40 -4.52
CA ARG A 168 19.71 -9.85 -3.85
C ARG A 168 20.91 -10.67 -4.33
N ALA A 169 21.81 -10.07 -5.10
CA ALA A 169 23.16 -10.63 -5.22
C ALA A 169 23.77 -10.60 -3.81
N LYS A 170 24.21 -11.77 -3.33
CA LYS A 170 25.07 -11.89 -2.15
C LYS A 170 26.48 -11.44 -2.52
#